data_AF-A0A7C9QWE6-F1
#
_entry.id   AF-A0A7C9QWE6-F1
#
_cell.length_a   1.000
_cell.length_b   1.000
_cell.length_c   1.000
_cell.angle_alpha   90.00
_cell.angle_beta   90.00
_cell.angle_gamma   90.00
#
_symmetry.space_group_name_H-M   'P 1'
#
loop_
_entity.id
_entity.type
_entity.pdbx_description
1 polymer ?
#
loop_
_entity_poly.entity_id
_entity_poly.type
_entity_poly.pdbx_seq_one_letter_code
_entity_poly.pdbx_strand_id
1 'polypeptide(L)'
;MTTRSPFEQNSPKPTQQIADALKGELVSVFQAEIEPLRGVTTEVAYEAAMNDPTILHDCFRLFRSRPELFSGHVVDASRQPVVRDDATLSCGRTLGEAVTLIVQASARRYFRRKLGATKRVKLVPKHRPGLLARMSRALGLSAPPPPTFRKVVGAGDRLFGMIREHLRFDWQAGLIPHYAPLAPEMVAQLGPRLLDIREPSELRALASREERAGLAEGRPPLLLDKAQRLIKPSGDTLDSDLLYKVCSQMDLARLFPDRDAGKLRRAIAQVAGTAPEALAHIMPVLGGDLRLFVSFFFVAYVTLGEDEYRSVFGIGGATQWMVKRYADRLAQLGGLPPPAFEDIRAVFGEILAPKTNNT
;
A
#
# COMPACT_ATOMS: atom_id res chain seq x y z
N MET A 1 3.79 47.34 25.59
CA MET A 1 5.04 46.63 25.91
C MET A 1 4.66 45.25 26.42
N THR A 2 4.70 44.25 25.56
CA THR A 2 4.27 42.88 25.86
C THR A 2 5.53 42.06 26.10
N THR A 3 5.79 41.71 27.35
CA THR A 3 6.91 40.86 27.75
C THR A 3 6.71 39.46 27.18
N ARG A 4 7.46 39.12 26.13
CA ARG A 4 7.61 37.75 25.64
C ARG A 4 8.33 36.93 26.71
N SER A 5 7.72 35.82 27.11
CA SER A 5 8.26 34.86 28.08
C SER A 5 9.60 34.26 27.57
N PRO A 6 10.66 34.16 28.39
CA PRO A 6 11.96 33.64 27.96
C PRO A 6 12.03 32.11 27.78
N PHE A 7 10.93 31.38 27.99
CA PHE A 7 10.94 29.90 28.00
C PHE A 7 10.69 29.21 26.65
N GLU A 8 10.65 29.96 25.54
CA GLU A 8 10.38 29.41 24.21
C GLU A 8 11.67 29.07 23.42
N GLN A 9 12.74 28.67 24.10
CA GLN A 9 14.02 28.32 23.47
C GLN A 9 14.36 26.84 23.68
N ASN A 10 14.39 26.10 22.57
CA ASN A 10 14.95 24.75 22.39
C ASN A 10 14.15 23.54 22.91
N SER A 11 12.82 23.50 22.75
CA SER A 11 12.17 22.18 22.63
C SER A 11 12.65 21.52 21.32
N PRO A 12 13.29 20.34 21.36
CA PRO A 12 13.72 19.64 20.15
C PRO A 12 12.50 19.43 19.26
N LYS A 13 12.68 19.62 17.94
CA LYS A 13 11.55 19.49 17.00
C LYS A 13 10.94 18.10 17.21
N PRO A 14 9.61 17.94 17.24
CA PRO A 14 8.98 16.64 17.51
C PRO A 14 9.47 15.49 16.61
N THR A 15 9.90 15.81 15.38
CA THR A 15 10.54 14.85 14.46
C THR A 15 11.92 14.36 14.91
N GLN A 16 12.69 15.20 15.62
CA GLN A 16 13.97 14.81 16.24
C GLN A 16 13.72 13.88 17.42
N GLN A 17 12.73 14.18 18.28
CA GLN A 17 12.37 13.30 19.40
C GLN A 17 11.96 11.89 18.94
N ILE A 18 11.16 11.79 17.86
CA ILE A 18 10.81 10.49 17.26
C ILE A 18 12.05 9.80 16.71
N ALA A 19 12.92 10.52 16.00
CA ALA A 19 14.14 9.95 15.44
C ALA A 19 15.12 9.47 16.53
N ASP A 20 15.23 10.20 17.64
CA ASP A 20 16.10 9.88 18.77
C ASP A 20 15.55 8.68 19.55
N ALA A 21 14.23 8.61 19.76
CA ALA A 21 13.57 7.44 20.36
C ALA A 21 13.77 6.18 19.50
N LEU A 22 13.65 6.30 18.17
CA LEU A 22 13.88 5.19 17.23
C LEU A 22 15.35 4.78 17.11
N LYS A 23 16.30 5.63 17.49
CA LYS A 23 17.73 5.33 17.49
C LYS A 23 18.25 4.83 18.83
N GLY A 24 17.39 4.82 19.86
CA GLY A 24 17.75 4.39 21.21
C GLY A 24 17.30 2.95 21.49
N GLU A 25 16.64 2.78 22.62
CA GLU A 25 16.29 1.47 23.21
C GLU A 25 15.33 0.63 22.35
N LEU A 26 14.55 1.25 21.46
CA LEU A 26 13.69 0.50 20.52
C LEU A 26 14.49 -0.39 19.58
N VAL A 27 15.70 0.03 19.19
CA VAL A 27 16.53 -0.74 18.26
C VAL A 27 16.96 -2.05 18.90
N SER A 28 17.31 -2.07 20.19
CA SER A 28 17.78 -3.30 20.84
C SER A 28 16.71 -4.40 20.86
N VAL A 29 15.43 -4.02 21.04
CA VAL A 29 14.28 -4.94 20.90
C VAL A 29 14.24 -5.53 19.49
N PHE A 30 14.37 -4.69 18.45
CA PHE A 30 14.39 -5.17 17.06
C PHE A 30 15.60 -6.07 16.76
N GLN A 31 16.78 -5.76 17.29
CA GLN A 31 17.98 -6.57 17.07
C GLN A 31 17.91 -7.97 17.70
N ALA A 32 17.18 -8.10 18.81
CA ALA A 32 16.96 -9.40 19.44
C ALA A 32 16.05 -10.30 18.58
N GLU A 33 15.04 -9.70 17.94
CA GLU A 33 13.92 -10.43 17.31
C GLU A 33 14.01 -10.53 15.78
N ILE A 34 14.73 -9.64 15.11
CA ILE A 34 14.79 -9.55 13.65
C ILE A 34 16.18 -9.97 13.16
N GLU A 35 16.25 -11.11 12.48
CA GLU A 35 17.50 -11.75 12.05
C GLU A 35 18.44 -10.79 11.27
N PRO A 36 17.98 -10.02 10.26
CA PRO A 36 18.83 -9.05 9.56
C PRO A 36 19.47 -7.95 10.43
N LEU A 37 18.97 -7.72 11.64
CA LEU A 37 19.43 -6.67 12.56
C LEU A 37 20.29 -7.20 13.71
N ARG A 38 20.44 -8.52 13.83
CA ARG A 38 21.18 -9.13 14.95
C ARG A 38 22.68 -8.84 14.85
N GLY A 39 23.29 -8.45 15.97
CA GLY A 39 24.75 -8.33 16.12
C GLY A 39 25.39 -7.10 15.47
N VAL A 40 24.63 -6.21 14.84
CA VAL A 40 25.15 -4.91 14.34
C VAL A 40 25.07 -3.83 15.43
N THR A 41 25.67 -2.66 15.22
CA THR A 41 25.49 -1.54 16.16
C THR A 41 24.11 -0.91 15.99
N THR A 42 23.65 -0.20 17.01
CA THR A 42 22.35 0.49 17.04
C THR A 42 22.16 1.41 15.82
N GLU A 43 23.18 2.19 15.46
CA GLU A 43 23.14 3.09 14.30
C GLU A 43 23.02 2.33 12.98
N VAL A 44 23.76 1.23 12.85
CA VAL A 44 23.73 0.38 11.66
C VAL A 44 22.37 -0.32 11.52
N ALA A 45 21.80 -0.81 12.62
CA ALA A 45 20.46 -1.40 12.63
C ALA A 45 19.38 -0.39 12.23
N TYR A 46 19.43 0.82 12.80
CA TYR A 46 18.51 1.89 12.43
C TYR A 46 18.62 2.22 10.93
N GLU A 47 19.83 2.40 10.41
CA GLU A 47 20.03 2.70 9.00
C GLU A 47 19.65 1.53 8.09
N ALA A 48 19.87 0.28 8.51
CA ALA A 48 19.42 -0.90 7.78
C ALA A 48 17.89 -0.92 7.66
N ALA A 49 17.17 -0.78 8.79
CA ALA A 49 15.71 -0.74 8.79
C ALA A 49 15.15 0.44 7.97
N MET A 50 15.70 1.65 8.12
CA MET A 50 15.22 2.83 7.39
C MET A 50 15.56 2.83 5.90
N ASN A 51 16.56 2.05 5.47
CA ASN A 51 16.96 1.96 4.07
C ASN A 51 16.44 0.68 3.37
N ASP A 52 15.87 -0.28 4.10
CA ASP A 52 15.23 -1.48 3.56
C ASP A 52 13.76 -1.57 3.98
N PRO A 53 12.82 -1.31 3.05
CA PRO A 53 11.39 -1.40 3.34
C PRO A 53 10.91 -2.77 3.82
N THR A 54 11.60 -3.86 3.45
CA THR A 54 11.26 -5.21 3.92
C THR A 54 11.55 -5.34 5.41
N ILE A 55 12.75 -4.94 5.83
CA ILE A 55 13.14 -4.93 7.24
C ILE A 55 12.21 -4.02 8.04
N LEU A 56 11.90 -2.83 7.51
CA LEU A 56 10.96 -1.91 8.17
C LEU A 56 9.56 -2.53 8.34
N HIS A 57 9.07 -3.24 7.32
CA HIS A 57 7.80 -3.94 7.41
C HIS A 57 7.81 -5.02 8.50
N ASP A 58 8.90 -5.78 8.61
CA ASP A 58 9.08 -6.75 9.70
C ASP A 58 9.10 -6.09 11.09
N CYS A 59 9.75 -4.93 11.22
CA CYS A 59 9.71 -4.14 12.46
C CYS A 59 8.28 -3.76 12.84
N PHE A 60 7.49 -3.26 11.89
CA PHE A 60 6.09 -2.92 12.17
C PHE A 60 5.24 -4.16 12.49
N ARG A 61 5.42 -5.25 11.76
CA ARG A 61 4.71 -6.51 12.02
C ARG A 61 4.99 -7.02 13.42
N LEU A 62 6.26 -6.97 13.85
CA LEU A 62 6.66 -7.32 15.22
C LEU A 62 6.00 -6.40 16.25
N PHE A 63 6.02 -5.08 16.02
CA PHE A 63 5.40 -4.11 16.91
C PHE A 63 3.90 -4.36 17.10
N ARG A 64 3.19 -4.74 16.02
CA ARG A 64 1.75 -5.05 16.09
C ARG A 64 1.44 -6.40 16.70
N SER A 65 2.26 -7.41 16.45
CA SER A 65 2.01 -8.78 16.95
C SER A 65 2.45 -9.00 18.38
N ARG A 66 3.45 -8.24 18.87
CA ARG A 66 4.01 -8.33 20.22
C ARG A 66 4.18 -6.94 20.86
N PRO A 67 3.09 -6.18 21.08
CA PRO A 67 3.16 -4.83 21.63
C PRO A 67 3.77 -4.78 23.04
N GLU A 68 3.69 -5.87 23.80
CA GLU A 68 4.25 -6.00 25.15
C GLU A 68 5.77 -5.77 25.19
N LEU A 69 6.49 -6.14 24.12
CA LEU A 69 7.95 -5.93 24.01
C LEU A 69 8.31 -4.44 23.96
N PHE A 70 7.36 -3.58 23.59
CA PHE A 70 7.56 -2.15 23.38
C PHE A 70 6.93 -1.29 24.48
N SER A 71 6.31 -1.93 25.47
CA SER A 71 5.56 -1.28 26.55
C SER A 71 6.37 -0.29 27.39
N GLY A 72 7.69 -0.51 27.51
CA GLY A 72 8.61 0.40 28.20
C GLY A 72 9.04 1.64 27.39
N HIS A 73 8.80 1.64 26.07
CA HIS A 73 9.37 2.64 25.16
C HIS A 73 8.30 3.45 24.41
N VAL A 74 7.18 2.82 24.07
CA VAL A 74 6.06 3.47 23.36
C VAL A 74 4.96 3.76 24.37
N VAL A 75 5.06 4.91 25.03
CA VAL A 75 4.18 5.30 26.14
C VAL A 75 3.53 6.66 25.94
N ASP A 76 2.40 6.87 26.60
CA ASP A 76 1.72 8.17 26.68
C ASP A 76 2.34 9.09 27.74
N ALA A 77 1.73 10.27 27.95
CA ALA A 77 2.17 11.23 28.97
C ALA A 77 2.05 10.70 30.41
N SER A 78 1.18 9.73 30.65
CA SER A 78 0.98 9.04 31.93
C SER A 78 1.85 7.78 32.07
N ARG A 79 2.80 7.56 31.15
CA ARG A 79 3.68 6.38 31.08
C ARG A 79 2.93 5.06 30.91
N GLN A 80 1.73 5.08 30.34
CA GLN A 80 1.01 3.86 29.97
C GLN A 80 1.40 3.42 28.55
N PRO A 81 1.51 2.10 28.29
CA PRO A 81 1.82 1.58 26.97
C PRO A 81 0.79 1.99 25.92
N VAL A 82 1.26 2.43 24.76
CA VAL A 82 0.41 2.87 23.65
C VAL A 82 0.49 1.87 22.49
N VAL A 83 -0.67 1.31 22.13
CA VAL A 83 -0.79 0.31 21.05
C VAL A 83 -1.66 0.80 19.89
N ARG A 84 -2.59 1.72 20.16
CA ARG A 84 -3.56 2.23 19.16
C ARG A 84 -3.02 3.45 18.42
N ASP A 85 -3.36 3.56 17.15
CA ASP A 85 -2.85 4.64 16.28
C ASP A 85 -3.38 6.02 16.65
N ASP A 86 -4.57 6.10 17.26
CA ASP A 86 -5.21 7.33 17.73
C ASP A 86 -4.69 7.80 19.09
N ALA A 87 -3.95 6.96 19.82
CA ALA A 87 -3.43 7.29 21.13
C ALA A 87 -2.21 8.24 21.04
N THR A 88 -2.18 9.20 21.95
CA THR A 88 -1.15 10.25 22.01
C THR A 88 0.05 9.76 22.83
N LEU A 89 1.24 9.82 22.22
CA LEU A 89 2.51 9.52 22.83
C LEU A 89 2.93 10.64 23.79
N SER A 90 3.90 10.36 24.66
CA SER A 90 4.49 11.32 25.60
C SER A 90 5.02 12.61 24.95
N CYS A 91 5.36 12.57 23.66
CA CYS A 91 5.79 13.74 22.88
C CYS A 91 4.64 14.60 22.33
N GLY A 92 3.37 14.27 22.62
CA GLY A 92 2.19 15.01 22.19
C GLY A 92 1.71 14.72 20.76
N ARG A 93 2.29 13.71 20.09
CA ARG A 93 1.86 13.22 18.77
C ARG A 93 1.16 11.88 18.89
N THR A 94 0.31 11.55 17.92
CA THR A 94 -0.30 10.22 17.89
C THR A 94 0.68 9.15 17.41
N LEU A 95 0.45 7.89 17.79
CA LEU A 95 1.22 6.77 17.28
C LEU A 95 1.13 6.69 15.74
N GLY A 96 -0.06 6.90 15.17
CA GLY A 96 -0.28 6.92 13.73
C GLY A 96 0.53 8.00 13.00
N GLU A 97 0.69 9.19 13.60
CA GLU A 97 1.57 10.23 13.05
C GLU A 97 3.04 9.82 13.07
N ALA A 98 3.50 9.16 14.12
CA ALA A 98 4.87 8.65 14.20
C ALA A 98 5.11 7.58 13.11
N VAL A 99 4.20 6.62 12.97
CA VAL A 99 4.23 5.59 11.92
C VAL A 99 4.27 6.25 10.53
N THR A 100 3.38 7.21 10.28
CA THR A 100 3.33 7.98 9.02
C THR A 100 4.70 8.58 8.68
N LEU A 101 5.35 9.24 9.65
CA LEU A 101 6.65 9.87 9.44
C LEU A 101 7.74 8.86 9.10
N ILE A 102 7.75 7.71 9.79
CA ILE A 102 8.72 6.63 9.56
C ILE A 102 8.55 6.06 8.14
N VAL A 103 7.33 5.70 7.76
CA VAL A 103 7.01 5.15 6.44
C VAL A 103 7.38 6.15 5.33
N GLN A 104 7.02 7.42 5.50
CA GLN A 104 7.38 8.47 4.54
C GLN A 104 8.90 8.68 4.44
N ALA A 105 9.62 8.65 5.55
CA ALA A 105 11.07 8.79 5.55
C ALA A 105 11.76 7.62 4.84
N SER A 106 11.33 6.38 5.10
CA SER A 106 11.83 5.18 4.43
C SER A 106 11.51 5.19 2.93
N ALA A 107 10.26 5.50 2.56
CA ALA A 107 9.84 5.59 1.16
C ALA A 107 10.67 6.63 0.39
N ARG A 108 10.89 7.81 0.99
CA ARG A 108 11.72 8.87 0.39
C ARG A 108 13.15 8.41 0.17
N ARG A 109 13.76 7.74 1.15
CA ARG A 109 15.13 7.17 1.04
C ARG A 109 15.18 6.15 -0.09
N TYR A 110 14.22 5.22 -0.12
CA TYR A 110 14.11 4.19 -1.14
C TYR A 110 13.96 4.78 -2.56
N PHE A 111 13.00 5.69 -2.78
CA PHE A 111 12.77 6.30 -4.10
C PHE A 111 13.96 7.12 -4.57
N ARG A 112 14.63 7.85 -3.68
CA ARG A 112 15.85 8.60 -4.03
C ARG A 112 16.99 7.67 -4.46
N ARG A 113 17.16 6.55 -3.77
CA ARG A 113 18.18 5.55 -4.11
C ARG A 113 17.85 4.88 -5.44
N LYS A 114 16.58 4.51 -5.67
CA LYS A 114 16.16 3.73 -6.86
C LYS A 114 15.96 4.58 -8.12
N LEU A 115 15.39 5.78 -7.98
CA LEU A 115 14.97 6.65 -9.10
C LEU A 115 15.76 7.95 -9.20
N GLY A 116 16.68 8.20 -8.26
CA GLY A 116 17.52 9.39 -8.21
C GLY A 116 16.92 10.53 -7.37
N ALA A 117 17.79 11.16 -6.59
CA ALA A 117 17.47 12.34 -5.78
C ALA A 117 17.58 13.65 -6.56
N THR A 118 16.96 14.70 -6.02
CA THR A 118 17.12 16.08 -6.49
C THR A 118 18.58 16.52 -6.38
N LYS A 119 19.14 17.02 -7.48
CA LYS A 119 20.50 17.52 -7.56
C LYS A 119 20.50 19.02 -7.83
N ARG A 120 21.46 19.75 -7.25
CA ARG A 120 21.74 21.14 -7.61
C ARG A 120 22.77 21.13 -8.74
N VAL A 121 22.37 21.61 -9.91
CA VAL A 121 23.23 21.68 -11.09
C VAL A 121 23.70 23.11 -11.26
N LYS A 122 25.01 23.31 -11.36
CA LYS A 122 25.60 24.62 -11.64
C LYS A 122 25.16 25.06 -13.04
N LEU A 123 24.56 26.23 -13.14
CA LEU A 123 24.17 26.80 -14.43
C LEU A 123 25.43 27.32 -15.11
N VAL A 124 25.69 26.87 -16.34
CA VAL A 124 26.71 27.47 -17.19
C VAL A 124 26.17 28.82 -17.66
N PRO A 125 26.85 29.95 -17.39
CA PRO A 125 26.41 31.25 -17.86
C PRO A 125 26.30 31.25 -19.38
N LYS A 126 25.12 31.58 -19.92
CA LYS A 126 24.84 31.55 -21.36
C LYS A 126 25.62 32.63 -22.14
N HIS A 127 26.03 33.70 -21.47
CA HIS A 127 26.85 34.76 -22.03
C HIS A 127 28.32 34.59 -21.66
N ARG A 128 29.17 34.46 -22.69
CA ARG A 128 30.61 34.62 -22.51
C ARG A 128 30.86 36.08 -22.13
N PRO A 129 31.56 36.36 -21.02
CA PRO A 129 31.85 37.73 -20.66
C PRO A 129 32.69 38.40 -21.75
N GLY A 130 32.34 39.63 -22.11
CA GLY A 130 33.12 40.43 -23.05
C GLY A 130 34.56 40.65 -22.58
N LEU A 131 35.45 40.99 -23.50
CA LEU A 131 36.89 41.20 -23.24
C LEU A 131 37.17 42.17 -22.08
N LEU A 132 36.45 43.30 -22.04
CA LEU A 132 36.55 44.27 -20.93
C LEU A 132 36.22 43.65 -19.58
N ALA A 133 35.16 42.84 -19.51
CA ALA A 133 34.75 42.16 -18.28
C ALA A 133 35.70 41.01 -17.87
N ARG A 134 36.56 40.55 -18.78
CA ARG A 134 37.66 39.62 -18.46
C ARG A 134 38.89 40.38 -17.96
N MET A 135 39.24 41.51 -18.59
CA MET A 135 40.35 42.36 -18.14
C MET A 135 40.08 42.96 -16.75
N SER A 136 38.89 43.51 -16.50
CA SER A 136 38.56 44.05 -15.17
C SER A 136 38.62 43.00 -14.06
N ARG A 137 38.30 41.74 -14.38
CA ARG A 137 38.45 40.60 -13.45
C ARG A 137 39.90 40.18 -13.26
N ALA A 138 40.69 40.14 -14.33
CA ALA A 138 42.12 39.81 -14.23
C ALA A 138 42.88 40.84 -13.39
N LEU A 139 42.43 42.11 -13.42
CA LEU A 139 42.98 43.20 -12.61
C LEU A 139 42.39 43.30 -11.19
N GLY A 140 41.50 42.38 -10.79
CA GLY A 140 40.89 42.39 -9.45
C GLY A 140 39.86 43.51 -9.19
N LEU A 141 39.48 44.27 -10.23
CA LEU A 141 38.55 45.41 -10.13
C LEU A 141 37.08 44.97 -10.06
N SER A 142 36.77 43.71 -10.36
CA SER A 142 35.42 43.15 -10.27
C SER A 142 35.47 41.73 -9.73
N ALA A 143 34.64 41.44 -8.72
CA ALA A 143 34.44 40.08 -8.24
C ALA A 143 33.78 39.21 -9.33
N PRO A 144 34.12 37.90 -9.43
CA PRO A 144 33.38 36.99 -10.29
C PRO A 144 31.92 36.90 -9.79
N PRO A 145 30.93 36.86 -10.70
CA PRO A 145 29.53 36.70 -10.29
C PRO A 145 29.38 35.38 -9.53
N PRO A 146 28.58 35.36 -8.45
CA PRO A 146 28.37 34.15 -7.67
C PRO A 146 27.81 33.03 -8.58
N PRO A 147 28.24 31.78 -8.39
CA PRO A 147 27.73 30.67 -9.20
C PRO A 147 26.21 30.53 -9.01
N THR A 148 25.48 30.55 -10.11
CA THR A 148 24.04 30.29 -10.10
C THR A 148 23.79 28.78 -10.18
N PHE A 149 22.83 28.28 -9.40
CA PHE A 149 22.48 26.86 -9.36
C PHE A 149 21.00 26.68 -9.69
N ARG A 150 20.67 25.67 -10.49
CA ARG A 150 19.30 25.22 -10.71
C ARG A 150 19.06 23.94 -9.92
N LYS A 151 17.95 23.87 -9.19
CA LYS A 151 17.48 22.63 -8.56
C LYS A 151 16.77 21.77 -9.62
N VAL A 152 17.32 20.61 -9.94
CA VAL A 152 16.70 19.62 -10.83
C VAL A 152 16.08 18.54 -9.95
N VAL A 153 14.74 18.50 -9.93
CA VAL A 153 14.01 17.53 -9.09
C VAL A 153 14.20 16.13 -9.68
N GLY A 154 14.74 15.21 -8.88
CA GLY A 154 14.93 13.82 -9.27
C GLY A 154 13.60 13.10 -9.45
N ALA A 155 13.57 12.01 -10.23
CA ALA A 155 12.35 11.23 -10.41
C ALA A 155 11.84 10.65 -9.08
N GLY A 156 12.75 10.25 -8.17
CA GLY A 156 12.38 9.77 -6.84
C GLY A 156 11.72 10.82 -5.95
N ASP A 157 12.21 12.07 -5.98
CA ASP A 157 11.57 13.16 -5.23
C ASP A 157 10.22 13.59 -5.84
N ARG A 158 10.06 13.49 -7.17
CA ARG A 158 8.77 13.74 -7.83
C ARG A 158 7.73 12.70 -7.43
N LEU A 159 8.06 11.42 -7.54
CA LEU A 159 7.17 10.33 -7.12
C LEU A 159 6.83 10.45 -5.63
N PHE A 160 7.84 10.68 -4.78
CA PHE A 160 7.61 10.90 -3.35
C PHE A 160 6.64 12.05 -3.10
N GLY A 161 6.81 13.18 -3.79
CA GLY A 161 5.91 14.33 -3.67
C GLY A 161 4.44 13.99 -3.94
N MET A 162 4.18 13.16 -4.96
CA MET A 162 2.81 12.74 -5.32
C MET A 162 2.23 11.73 -4.33
N ILE A 163 3.02 10.77 -3.88
CA ILE A 163 2.52 9.65 -3.07
C ILE A 163 2.50 9.95 -1.56
N ARG A 164 3.27 10.93 -1.08
CA ARG A 164 3.50 11.17 0.36
C ARG A 164 2.20 11.27 1.16
N GLU A 165 1.20 11.94 0.64
CA GLU A 165 -0.09 12.14 1.33
C GLU A 165 -0.89 10.86 1.51
N HIS A 166 -0.54 9.82 0.75
CA HIS A 166 -1.13 8.49 0.81
C HIS A 166 -0.24 7.47 1.53
N LEU A 167 0.95 7.85 2.01
CA LEU A 167 1.81 7.00 2.85
C LEU A 167 1.56 7.33 4.33
N ARG A 168 0.59 6.65 4.93
CA ARG A 168 0.09 6.92 6.30
C ARG A 168 0.18 5.74 7.25
N PHE A 169 0.30 4.53 6.72
CA PHE A 169 0.13 3.32 7.51
C PHE A 169 1.35 2.41 7.40
N ASP A 170 1.58 1.65 8.46
CA ASP A 170 2.69 0.71 8.63
C ASP A 170 2.72 -0.42 7.57
N TRP A 171 1.57 -0.99 7.22
CA TRP A 171 1.46 -2.03 6.19
C TRP A 171 2.03 -1.58 4.83
N GLN A 172 2.07 -0.26 4.57
CA GLN A 172 2.61 0.28 3.33
C GLN A 172 4.13 0.14 3.23
N ALA A 173 4.84 -0.10 4.34
CA ALA A 173 6.28 -0.33 4.32
C ALA A 173 6.66 -1.44 3.33
N GLY A 174 5.94 -2.57 3.36
CA GLY A 174 6.16 -3.69 2.44
C GLY A 174 5.83 -3.37 0.98
N LEU A 175 5.04 -2.33 0.71
CA LEU A 175 4.63 -1.92 -0.63
C LEU A 175 5.53 -0.85 -1.26
N ILE A 176 6.40 -0.20 -0.48
CA ILE A 176 7.32 0.83 -0.98
C ILE A 176 8.08 0.40 -2.25
N PRO A 177 8.68 -0.81 -2.32
CA PRO A 177 9.36 -1.27 -3.54
C PRO A 177 8.45 -1.32 -4.77
N HIS A 178 7.16 -1.58 -4.57
CA HIS A 178 6.16 -1.75 -5.61
C HIS A 178 5.53 -0.44 -6.06
N TYR A 179 5.65 0.63 -5.28
CA TYR A 179 5.29 1.99 -5.73
C TYR A 179 6.33 2.58 -6.69
N ALA A 180 7.61 2.18 -6.60
CA ALA A 180 8.69 2.79 -7.39
C ALA A 180 8.52 2.67 -8.93
N PRO A 181 7.96 1.58 -9.48
CA PRO A 181 7.66 1.48 -10.91
C PRO A 181 6.46 2.30 -11.38
N LEU A 182 5.65 2.86 -10.47
CA LEU A 182 4.47 3.65 -10.85
C LEU A 182 4.87 5.00 -11.42
N ALA A 183 4.16 5.41 -12.48
CA ALA A 183 4.27 6.74 -13.02
C ALA A 183 3.65 7.77 -12.06
N PRO A 184 4.23 8.97 -11.87
CA PRO A 184 3.64 10.02 -11.03
C PRO A 184 2.20 10.39 -11.43
N GLU A 185 1.89 10.34 -12.71
CA GLU A 185 0.57 10.61 -13.27
C GLU A 185 -0.45 9.55 -12.83
N MET A 186 -0.03 8.27 -12.80
CA MET A 186 -0.84 7.18 -12.27
C MET A 186 -1.13 7.40 -10.78
N VAL A 187 -0.12 7.75 -9.99
CA VAL A 187 -0.32 8.04 -8.55
C VAL A 187 -1.30 9.20 -8.34
N ALA A 188 -1.16 10.27 -9.12
CA ALA A 188 -2.06 11.42 -9.04
C ALA A 188 -3.51 11.06 -9.40
N GLN A 189 -3.71 10.19 -10.41
CA GLN A 189 -5.05 9.75 -10.80
C GLN A 189 -5.66 8.75 -9.81
N LEU A 190 -4.84 7.89 -9.20
CA LEU A 190 -5.29 6.98 -8.15
C LEU A 190 -5.71 7.75 -6.89
N GLY A 191 -4.91 8.74 -6.49
CA GLY A 191 -5.18 9.58 -5.33
C GLY A 191 -5.44 8.72 -4.07
N PRO A 192 -6.53 9.00 -3.32
CA PRO A 192 -6.89 8.24 -2.12
C PRO A 192 -7.10 6.74 -2.34
N ARG A 193 -7.49 6.30 -3.55
CA ARG A 193 -7.73 4.88 -3.86
C ARG A 193 -6.47 4.04 -3.78
N LEU A 194 -5.30 4.67 -3.73
CA LEU A 194 -4.04 3.99 -3.46
C LEU A 194 -4.02 3.32 -2.08
N LEU A 195 -4.80 3.82 -1.12
CA LEU A 195 -4.94 3.24 0.23
C LEU A 195 -5.74 1.93 0.24
N ASP A 196 -6.52 1.70 -0.81
CA ASP A 196 -7.33 0.49 -0.97
C ASP A 196 -6.47 -0.69 -1.44
N ILE A 197 -5.33 -0.42 -2.06
CA ILE A 197 -4.41 -1.42 -2.61
C ILE A 197 -3.49 -1.93 -1.51
N ARG A 198 -3.53 -3.24 -1.23
CA ARG A 198 -2.73 -3.88 -0.18
C ARG A 198 -1.77 -4.91 -0.68
N GLU A 199 -1.95 -5.38 -1.91
CA GLU A 199 -1.16 -6.48 -2.44
C GLU A 199 -0.08 -5.99 -3.41
N PRO A 200 1.15 -6.53 -3.32
CA PRO A 200 2.19 -6.27 -4.32
C PRO A 200 1.82 -6.64 -5.76
N SER A 201 0.97 -7.66 -5.95
CA SER A 201 0.48 -8.07 -7.28
C SER A 201 -0.36 -6.97 -7.95
N GLU A 202 -1.24 -6.33 -7.19
CA GLU A 202 -2.09 -5.23 -7.67
C GLU A 202 -1.25 -4.03 -8.13
N LEU A 203 -0.24 -3.62 -7.34
CA LEU A 203 0.65 -2.53 -7.73
C LEU A 203 1.49 -2.87 -8.97
N ARG A 204 1.93 -4.12 -9.11
CA ARG A 204 2.63 -4.59 -10.31
C ARG A 204 1.73 -4.59 -11.54
N ALA A 205 0.46 -4.97 -11.37
CA ALA A 205 -0.54 -4.88 -12.42
C ALA A 205 -0.76 -3.44 -12.89
N LEU A 206 -0.87 -2.49 -11.95
CA LEU A 206 -1.00 -1.07 -12.25
C LEU A 206 0.26 -0.48 -12.92
N ALA A 207 1.44 -0.99 -12.56
CA ALA A 207 2.70 -0.61 -13.19
C ALA A 207 2.91 -1.22 -14.59
N SER A 208 2.03 -2.13 -15.02
CA SER A 208 2.13 -2.79 -16.33
C SER A 208 2.05 -1.77 -17.49
N ARG A 209 2.63 -2.13 -18.63
CA ARG A 209 2.61 -1.27 -19.82
C ARG A 209 1.19 -1.06 -20.34
N GLU A 210 0.35 -2.08 -20.24
CA GLU A 210 -1.05 -2.05 -20.69
C GLU A 210 -1.88 -1.04 -19.90
N GLU A 211 -1.84 -1.10 -18.58
CA GLU A 211 -2.58 -0.15 -17.72
C GLU A 211 -2.06 1.29 -17.91
N ARG A 212 -0.75 1.48 -18.11
CA ARG A 212 -0.19 2.79 -18.44
C ARG A 212 -0.69 3.35 -19.78
N ALA A 213 -0.83 2.49 -20.79
CA ALA A 213 -1.38 2.89 -22.08
C ALA A 213 -2.87 3.23 -21.95
N GLY A 214 -3.65 2.39 -21.27
CA GLY A 214 -5.06 2.66 -20.99
C GLY A 214 -5.28 3.97 -20.22
N LEU A 215 -4.40 4.28 -19.27
CA LEU A 215 -4.44 5.54 -18.54
C LEU A 215 -4.21 6.77 -19.44
N ALA A 216 -3.25 6.68 -20.35
CA ALA A 216 -2.98 7.74 -21.33
C ALA A 216 -4.19 7.99 -22.26
N GLU A 217 -5.04 6.97 -22.45
CA GLU A 217 -6.30 7.05 -23.18
C GLU A 217 -7.50 7.40 -22.28
N GLY A 218 -7.28 7.69 -21.00
CA GLY A 218 -8.32 8.07 -20.04
C GLY A 218 -9.15 6.91 -19.47
N ARG A 219 -8.75 5.65 -19.71
CA ARG A 219 -9.45 4.47 -19.16
C ARG A 219 -9.03 4.25 -17.70
N PRO A 220 -9.97 4.10 -16.75
CA PRO A 220 -9.63 3.83 -15.36
C PRO A 220 -9.06 2.40 -15.21
N PRO A 221 -8.09 2.20 -14.30
CA PRO A 221 -7.54 0.89 -14.03
C PRO A 221 -8.61 -0.09 -13.55
N LEU A 222 -8.55 -1.31 -14.08
CA LEU A 222 -9.61 -2.30 -13.91
C LEU A 222 -9.85 -2.67 -12.44
N LEU A 223 -8.78 -2.95 -11.68
CA LEU A 223 -8.86 -3.47 -10.29
C LEU A 223 -9.61 -2.57 -9.32
N LEU A 224 -9.74 -1.29 -9.63
CA LEU A 224 -10.36 -0.34 -8.72
C LEU A 224 -11.81 -0.05 -9.11
N ASP A 225 -12.26 -0.58 -10.24
CA ASP A 225 -13.60 -0.35 -10.76
C ASP A 225 -14.66 -1.14 -9.99
N LYS A 226 -15.93 -0.91 -10.35
CA LYS A 226 -17.04 -1.68 -9.81
C LYS A 226 -17.17 -3.03 -10.51
N ALA A 227 -17.75 -4.01 -9.81
CA ALA A 227 -17.93 -5.36 -10.35
C ALA A 227 -18.85 -5.41 -11.57
N GLN A 228 -19.71 -4.41 -11.78
CA GLN A 228 -20.58 -4.36 -12.97
C GLN A 228 -19.80 -4.35 -14.28
N ARG A 229 -18.54 -3.87 -14.27
CA ARG A 229 -17.67 -3.90 -15.44
C ARG A 229 -17.31 -5.31 -15.89
N LEU A 230 -17.42 -6.32 -15.01
CA LEU A 230 -17.25 -7.73 -15.37
C LEU A 230 -18.47 -8.35 -16.06
N ILE A 231 -19.64 -7.72 -15.98
CA ILE A 231 -20.84 -8.29 -16.59
C ILE A 231 -20.77 -8.03 -18.10
N LYS A 232 -21.01 -9.07 -18.91
CA LYS A 232 -21.10 -8.91 -20.36
C LYS A 232 -22.20 -7.90 -20.72
N PRO A 233 -22.14 -7.25 -21.90
CA PRO A 233 -23.20 -6.35 -22.35
C PRO A 233 -24.59 -6.99 -22.43
N SER A 234 -24.68 -8.32 -22.57
CA SER A 234 -25.97 -9.04 -22.54
C SER A 234 -26.61 -9.07 -21.15
N GLY A 235 -25.83 -8.86 -20.08
CA GLY A 235 -26.30 -8.87 -18.70
C GLY A 235 -26.31 -10.25 -18.04
N ASP A 236 -26.08 -11.33 -18.79
CA ASP A 236 -26.38 -12.68 -18.31
C ASP A 236 -25.24 -13.35 -17.53
N THR A 237 -23.99 -13.07 -17.90
CA THR A 237 -22.81 -13.78 -17.36
C THR A 237 -21.63 -12.83 -17.21
N LEU A 238 -20.61 -13.29 -16.49
CA LEU A 238 -19.35 -12.57 -16.39
C LEU A 238 -18.52 -12.77 -17.68
N ASP A 239 -17.80 -11.73 -18.06
CA ASP A 239 -16.82 -11.75 -19.14
C ASP A 239 -15.59 -12.57 -18.69
N SER A 240 -15.35 -13.71 -19.34
CA SER A 240 -14.27 -14.63 -18.98
C SER A 240 -12.88 -14.03 -19.22
N ASP A 241 -12.73 -13.20 -20.24
CA ASP A 241 -11.44 -12.60 -20.60
C ASP A 241 -11.08 -11.51 -19.60
N LEU A 242 -12.07 -10.68 -19.25
CA LEU A 242 -11.90 -9.68 -18.22
C LEU A 242 -11.69 -10.31 -16.84
N LEU A 243 -12.42 -11.38 -16.52
CA LEU A 243 -12.24 -12.13 -15.29
C LEU A 243 -10.82 -12.74 -15.22
N TYR A 244 -10.32 -13.35 -16.30
CA TYR A 244 -8.96 -13.87 -16.38
C TYR A 244 -7.92 -12.76 -16.11
N LYS A 245 -8.14 -11.57 -16.68
CA LYS A 245 -7.28 -10.41 -16.43
C LYS A 245 -7.28 -10.02 -14.96
N VAL A 246 -8.45 -9.87 -14.33
CA VAL A 246 -8.55 -9.55 -12.89
C VAL A 246 -7.86 -10.62 -12.03
N CYS A 247 -8.09 -11.90 -12.32
CA CYS A 247 -7.49 -13.01 -11.57
C CYS A 247 -5.96 -12.99 -11.65
N SER A 248 -5.42 -12.68 -12.82
CA SER A 248 -3.97 -12.55 -13.04
C SER A 248 -3.41 -11.35 -12.28
N GLN A 249 -4.11 -10.21 -12.29
CA GLN A 249 -3.70 -8.99 -11.60
C GLN A 249 -3.73 -9.13 -10.07
N MET A 250 -4.68 -9.90 -9.53
CA MET A 250 -4.81 -10.18 -8.10
C MET A 250 -3.97 -11.37 -7.60
N ASP A 251 -3.27 -12.07 -8.50
CA ASP A 251 -2.53 -13.31 -8.21
C ASP A 251 -3.41 -14.42 -7.59
N LEU A 252 -4.65 -14.59 -8.06
CA LEU A 252 -5.58 -15.60 -7.52
C LEU A 252 -5.13 -17.05 -7.78
N ALA A 253 -4.13 -17.25 -8.64
CA ALA A 253 -3.48 -18.55 -8.83
C ALA A 253 -2.98 -19.16 -7.51
N ARG A 254 -2.65 -18.33 -6.50
CA ARG A 254 -2.21 -18.80 -5.17
C ARG A 254 -3.25 -19.59 -4.39
N LEU A 255 -4.53 -19.50 -4.77
CA LEU A 255 -5.59 -20.30 -4.16
C LEU A 255 -5.49 -21.78 -4.49
N PHE A 256 -4.78 -22.12 -5.57
CA PHE A 256 -4.65 -23.49 -6.05
C PHE A 256 -3.30 -24.07 -5.65
N PRO A 257 -3.24 -25.34 -5.22
CA PRO A 257 -1.98 -26.03 -4.97
C PRO A 257 -1.05 -25.92 -6.18
N ASP A 258 0.23 -25.67 -5.92
CA ASP A 258 1.29 -25.53 -6.94
C ASP A 258 1.03 -24.46 -8.02
N ARG A 259 0.06 -23.55 -7.79
CA ARG A 259 -0.36 -22.52 -8.76
C ARG A 259 -0.74 -23.13 -10.12
N ASP A 260 -1.42 -24.27 -10.09
CA ASP A 260 -1.87 -25.02 -11.27
C ASP A 260 -2.73 -24.16 -12.21
N ALA A 261 -2.16 -23.81 -13.37
CA ALA A 261 -2.81 -22.99 -14.38
C ALA A 261 -4.03 -23.68 -15.03
N GLY A 262 -4.06 -25.01 -15.08
CA GLY A 262 -5.18 -25.78 -15.58
C GLY A 262 -6.39 -25.67 -14.64
N LYS A 263 -6.16 -25.81 -13.33
CA LYS A 263 -7.19 -25.60 -12.30
C LYS A 263 -7.70 -24.16 -12.29
N LEU A 264 -6.81 -23.17 -12.41
CA LEU A 264 -7.21 -21.77 -12.48
C LEU A 264 -8.10 -21.49 -13.71
N ARG A 265 -7.73 -21.97 -14.90
CA ARG A 265 -8.55 -21.80 -16.11
C ARG A 265 -9.93 -22.45 -15.97
N ARG A 266 -9.98 -23.63 -15.35
CA ARG A 266 -11.26 -24.30 -15.07
C ARG A 266 -12.10 -23.49 -14.10
N ALA A 267 -11.52 -23.00 -13.01
CA ALA A 267 -12.20 -22.13 -12.05
C ALA A 267 -12.74 -20.87 -12.73
N ILE A 268 -11.95 -20.22 -13.61
CA ILE A 268 -12.40 -19.05 -14.38
C ILE A 268 -13.61 -19.40 -15.26
N ALA A 269 -13.61 -20.54 -15.94
CA ALA A 269 -14.74 -20.96 -16.75
C ALA A 269 -16.01 -21.18 -15.91
N GLN A 270 -15.88 -21.82 -14.74
CA GLN A 270 -17.01 -22.08 -13.84
C GLN A 270 -17.53 -20.79 -13.21
N VAL A 271 -16.63 -19.91 -12.74
CA VAL A 271 -17.01 -18.60 -12.18
C VAL A 271 -17.63 -17.69 -13.24
N ALA A 272 -17.12 -17.72 -14.47
CA ALA A 272 -17.73 -16.97 -15.58
C ALA A 272 -19.17 -17.45 -15.89
N GLY A 273 -19.44 -18.74 -15.66
CA GLY A 273 -20.75 -19.37 -15.76
C GLY A 273 -21.66 -19.21 -14.54
N THR A 274 -21.38 -18.26 -13.64
CA THR A 274 -22.28 -17.94 -12.52
C THR A 274 -23.63 -17.46 -13.05
N ALA A 275 -24.72 -17.98 -12.48
CA ALA A 275 -26.09 -17.67 -12.87
C ALA A 275 -26.44 -16.19 -12.62
N PRO A 276 -27.22 -15.54 -13.51
CA PRO A 276 -27.66 -14.16 -13.32
C PRO A 276 -28.35 -13.91 -11.98
N GLU A 277 -29.15 -14.87 -11.51
CA GLU A 277 -29.86 -14.82 -10.23
C GLU A 277 -28.89 -14.79 -9.05
N ALA A 278 -27.80 -15.56 -9.15
CA ALA A 278 -26.78 -15.55 -8.12
C ALA A 278 -26.01 -14.22 -8.10
N LEU A 279 -25.69 -13.69 -9.29
CA LEU A 279 -25.08 -12.37 -9.43
C LEU A 279 -26.01 -11.28 -8.85
N ALA A 280 -27.32 -11.36 -9.08
CA ALA A 280 -28.30 -10.40 -8.58
C ALA A 280 -28.37 -10.33 -7.03
N HIS A 281 -28.06 -11.43 -6.33
CA HIS A 281 -28.00 -11.45 -4.87
C HIS A 281 -26.66 -10.96 -4.31
N ILE A 282 -25.54 -11.27 -4.98
CA ILE A 282 -24.20 -10.92 -4.48
C ILE A 282 -23.79 -9.48 -4.87
N MET A 283 -24.21 -9.02 -6.05
CA MET A 283 -23.85 -7.70 -6.59
C MET A 283 -24.23 -6.51 -5.68
N PRO A 284 -25.40 -6.47 -5.01
CA PRO A 284 -25.73 -5.38 -4.09
C PRO A 284 -24.80 -5.30 -2.88
N VAL A 285 -24.20 -6.42 -2.47
CA VAL A 285 -23.36 -6.50 -1.26
C VAL A 285 -21.89 -6.25 -1.59
N LEU A 286 -21.37 -6.89 -2.64
CA LEU A 286 -19.94 -6.83 -2.99
C LEU A 286 -19.64 -6.04 -4.26
N GLY A 287 -20.65 -5.67 -5.05
CA GLY A 287 -20.46 -5.10 -6.38
C GLY A 287 -19.81 -3.72 -6.41
N GLY A 288 -19.72 -3.05 -5.25
CA GLY A 288 -18.98 -1.80 -5.09
C GLY A 288 -17.46 -1.95 -5.18
N ASP A 289 -16.92 -3.15 -4.93
CA ASP A 289 -15.49 -3.45 -5.03
C ASP A 289 -15.29 -4.74 -5.85
N LEU A 290 -14.76 -4.56 -7.06
CA LEU A 290 -14.46 -5.66 -7.99
C LEU A 290 -13.62 -6.77 -7.34
N ARG A 291 -12.69 -6.43 -6.44
CA ARG A 291 -11.75 -7.38 -5.84
C ARG A 291 -12.44 -8.26 -4.81
N LEU A 292 -13.31 -7.68 -3.99
CA LEU A 292 -14.10 -8.46 -3.04
C LEU A 292 -15.06 -9.37 -3.78
N PHE A 293 -15.71 -8.85 -4.82
CA PHE A 293 -16.63 -9.61 -5.66
C PHE A 293 -15.94 -10.83 -6.30
N VAL A 294 -14.80 -10.64 -6.98
CA VAL A 294 -14.07 -11.75 -7.61
C VAL A 294 -13.49 -12.71 -6.57
N SER A 295 -12.87 -12.18 -5.51
CA SER A 295 -12.32 -13.02 -4.43
C SER A 295 -13.39 -13.93 -3.83
N PHE A 296 -14.61 -13.44 -3.62
CA PHE A 296 -15.71 -14.24 -3.07
C PHE A 296 -16.00 -15.48 -3.93
N PHE A 297 -16.18 -15.32 -5.25
CA PHE A 297 -16.47 -16.46 -6.11
C PHE A 297 -15.33 -17.46 -6.22
N PHE A 298 -14.08 -17.00 -6.24
CA PHE A 298 -12.92 -17.90 -6.28
C PHE A 298 -12.71 -18.64 -4.95
N VAL A 299 -12.93 -17.97 -3.82
CA VAL A 299 -12.91 -18.64 -2.50
C VAL A 299 -14.09 -19.62 -2.42
N ALA A 300 -15.29 -19.26 -2.90
CA ALA A 300 -16.42 -20.18 -2.99
C ALA A 300 -16.10 -21.42 -3.82
N TYR A 301 -15.49 -21.26 -4.99
CA TYR A 301 -15.09 -22.36 -5.84
C TYR A 301 -14.12 -23.32 -5.14
N VAL A 302 -13.11 -22.78 -4.45
CA VAL A 302 -12.09 -23.59 -3.77
C VAL A 302 -12.62 -24.24 -2.48
N THR A 303 -13.48 -23.54 -1.73
CA THR A 303 -14.03 -24.02 -0.45
C THR A 303 -15.13 -25.06 -0.66
N LEU A 304 -16.02 -24.86 -1.63
CA LEU A 304 -17.13 -25.78 -1.91
C LEU A 304 -16.71 -26.95 -2.80
N GLY A 305 -15.72 -26.74 -3.67
CA GLY A 305 -15.37 -27.66 -4.75
C GLY A 305 -16.21 -27.42 -6.01
N GLU A 306 -15.77 -28.01 -7.13
CA GLU A 306 -16.33 -27.73 -8.46
C GLU A 306 -17.83 -28.11 -8.57
N ASP A 307 -18.21 -29.29 -8.08
CA ASP A 307 -19.58 -29.79 -8.22
C ASP A 307 -20.57 -28.99 -7.37
N GLU A 308 -20.25 -28.75 -6.09
CA GLU A 308 -21.08 -27.97 -5.19
C GLU A 308 -21.15 -26.50 -5.62
N TYR A 309 -20.04 -25.91 -6.10
CA TYR A 309 -20.06 -24.56 -6.66
C TYR A 309 -21.04 -24.46 -7.83
N ARG A 310 -21.02 -25.42 -8.77
CA ARG A 310 -21.97 -25.46 -9.88
C ARG A 310 -23.41 -25.63 -9.42
N SER A 311 -23.64 -26.46 -8.41
CA SER A 311 -24.95 -26.64 -7.77
C SER A 311 -25.44 -25.34 -7.15
N VAL A 312 -24.61 -24.59 -6.46
CA VAL A 312 -25.03 -23.36 -5.75
C VAL A 312 -25.12 -22.15 -6.67
N PHE A 313 -24.12 -21.94 -7.53
CA PHE A 313 -23.92 -20.70 -8.27
C PHE A 313 -24.12 -20.84 -9.79
N GLY A 314 -24.22 -22.05 -10.35
CA GLY A 314 -24.29 -22.27 -11.80
C GLY A 314 -25.70 -22.15 -12.40
N ILE A 315 -25.77 -21.84 -13.71
CA ILE A 315 -27.00 -21.55 -14.48
C ILE A 315 -28.09 -22.66 -14.40
N GLY A 316 -27.71 -23.92 -14.18
CA GLY A 316 -28.65 -25.06 -14.09
C GLY A 316 -28.81 -25.67 -12.70
N GLY A 317 -28.10 -25.16 -11.70
CA GLY A 317 -28.08 -25.69 -10.34
C GLY A 317 -28.63 -24.74 -9.30
N ALA A 318 -28.57 -23.42 -9.56
CA ALA A 318 -28.62 -22.37 -8.54
C ALA A 318 -29.70 -22.59 -7.48
N THR A 319 -29.30 -23.08 -6.31
CA THR A 319 -30.12 -23.09 -5.11
C THR A 319 -30.26 -21.65 -4.61
N GLN A 320 -31.21 -20.90 -5.18
CA GLN A 320 -31.43 -19.48 -4.89
C GLN A 320 -31.43 -19.16 -3.39
N TRP A 321 -31.99 -20.05 -2.57
CA TRP A 321 -32.01 -19.90 -1.12
C TRP A 321 -30.61 -19.95 -0.48
N MET A 322 -29.67 -20.74 -1.02
CA MET A 322 -28.28 -20.78 -0.56
C MET A 322 -27.54 -19.51 -0.93
N VAL A 323 -27.69 -19.04 -2.18
CA VAL A 323 -27.04 -17.80 -2.61
C VAL A 323 -27.55 -16.60 -1.81
N LYS A 324 -28.87 -16.51 -1.62
CA LYS A 324 -29.48 -15.50 -0.75
C LYS A 324 -28.92 -15.58 0.67
N ARG A 325 -28.80 -16.79 1.23
CA ARG A 325 -28.20 -16.99 2.57
C ARG A 325 -26.75 -16.52 2.62
N TYR A 326 -25.94 -16.74 1.59
CA TYR A 326 -24.57 -16.22 1.54
C TYR A 326 -24.56 -14.68 1.43
N ALA A 327 -25.43 -14.10 0.60
CA ALA A 327 -25.59 -12.65 0.51
C ALA A 327 -26.00 -12.03 1.85
N ASP A 328 -26.96 -12.64 2.56
CA ASP A 328 -27.40 -12.20 3.89
C ASP A 328 -26.26 -12.26 4.91
N ARG A 329 -25.44 -13.33 4.89
CA ARG A 329 -24.25 -13.45 5.75
C ARG A 329 -23.19 -12.39 5.41
N LEU A 330 -22.95 -12.12 4.13
CA LEU A 330 -22.04 -11.08 3.68
C LEU A 330 -22.52 -9.69 4.13
N ALA A 331 -23.83 -9.42 4.03
CA ALA A 331 -24.42 -8.15 4.46
C ALA A 331 -24.39 -7.96 5.99
N GLN A 332 -24.29 -9.04 6.76
CA GLN A 332 -24.15 -9.03 8.21
C GLN A 332 -22.70 -8.84 8.68
N LEU A 333 -21.72 -8.89 7.78
CA LEU A 333 -20.36 -8.49 8.13
C LEU A 333 -20.42 -7.00 8.50
N GLY A 334 -20.10 -6.66 9.76
CA GLY A 334 -20.09 -5.28 10.27
C GLY A 334 -19.04 -4.36 9.63
N GLY A 335 -18.59 -4.67 8.41
CA GLY A 335 -17.55 -4.02 7.65
C GLY A 335 -17.09 -4.91 6.48
N LEU A 336 -16.36 -4.32 5.54
CA LEU A 336 -15.67 -5.09 4.50
C LEU A 336 -14.53 -5.89 5.13
N PRO A 337 -14.20 -7.09 4.61
CA PRO A 337 -13.04 -7.83 5.10
C PRO A 337 -11.77 -6.99 4.97
N PRO A 338 -10.76 -7.22 5.84
CA PRO A 338 -9.48 -6.55 5.72
C PRO A 338 -8.93 -6.73 4.30
N PRO A 339 -8.30 -5.70 3.72
CA PRO A 339 -8.00 -5.71 2.29
C PRO A 339 -6.82 -6.61 1.89
N ALA A 340 -6.15 -7.28 2.84
CA ALA A 340 -5.17 -8.31 2.54
C ALA A 340 -5.87 -9.61 2.12
N PHE A 341 -5.36 -10.28 1.10
CA PHE A 341 -6.09 -11.38 0.48
C PHE A 341 -6.30 -12.59 1.38
N GLU A 342 -5.33 -12.92 2.24
CA GLU A 342 -5.47 -14.05 3.16
C GLU A 342 -6.58 -13.80 4.19
N ASP A 343 -6.78 -12.55 4.61
CA ASP A 343 -7.88 -12.15 5.50
C ASP A 343 -9.23 -12.25 4.77
N ILE A 344 -9.29 -11.77 3.51
CA ILE A 344 -10.47 -11.93 2.65
C ILE A 344 -10.83 -13.41 2.52
N ARG A 345 -9.83 -14.25 2.25
CA ARG A 345 -9.99 -15.69 2.10
C ARG A 345 -10.51 -16.34 3.39
N ALA A 346 -9.96 -15.97 4.55
CA ALA A 346 -10.41 -16.48 5.84
C ALA A 346 -11.87 -16.11 6.11
N VAL A 347 -12.21 -14.82 6.00
CA VAL A 347 -13.59 -14.32 6.22
C VAL A 347 -14.59 -14.97 5.27
N PHE A 348 -14.27 -15.03 3.98
CA PHE A 348 -15.16 -15.68 3.01
C PHE A 348 -15.25 -17.18 3.23
N GLY A 349 -14.13 -17.85 3.58
CA GLY A 349 -14.11 -19.26 3.95
C GLY A 349 -15.07 -19.58 5.09
N GLU A 350 -15.11 -18.76 6.15
CA GLU A 350 -16.05 -18.89 7.26
C GLU A 350 -17.52 -18.69 6.84
N ILE A 351 -17.77 -17.77 5.90
CA ILE A 351 -19.11 -17.53 5.33
C ILE A 351 -19.60 -18.70 4.50
N LEU A 352 -18.69 -19.36 3.80
CA LEU A 352 -18.99 -20.48 2.91
C LEU A 352 -19.07 -21.81 3.67
N ALA A 353 -18.38 -21.92 4.81
CA ALA A 353 -18.40 -23.12 5.64
C ALA A 353 -19.84 -23.46 6.08
N PRO A 354 -20.22 -24.75 6.04
CA PRO A 354 -21.49 -25.20 6.56
C PRO A 354 -21.57 -24.83 8.05
N LYS A 355 -22.74 -24.39 8.53
CA LYS A 355 -22.94 -24.22 9.96
C LYS A 355 -22.75 -25.59 10.60
N THR A 356 -21.66 -25.80 11.32
CA THR A 356 -21.61 -26.83 12.34
C THR A 356 -22.70 -26.46 13.32
N ASN A 357 -23.80 -27.23 13.33
CA ASN A 357 -24.80 -27.09 14.37
C ASN A 357 -24.07 -27.41 15.68
N ASN A 358 -23.68 -26.37 16.42
CA ASN A 358 -23.32 -26.52 17.82
C ASN A 358 -24.62 -26.85 18.55
N THR A 359 -24.92 -28.15 18.61
CA THR A 359 -25.90 -28.75 19.50
C THR A 359 -25.58 -28.44 20.95
#